data_AF-A0A3R7M050-F1
#
_entry.id   AF-A0A3R7M050-F1
#
_cell.length_a   1.000
_cell.length_b   1.000
_cell.length_c   1.000
_cell.angle_alpha   90.00
_cell.angle_beta   90.00
_cell.angle_gamma   90.00
#
_symmetry.space_group_name_H-M   'P 1'
#
loop_
_entity.id
_entity.type
_entity.pdbx_description
1 polymer ?
#
loop_
_entity_poly.entity_id
_entity_poly.type
_entity_poly.pdbx_seq_one_letter_code
_entity_poly.pdbx_strand_id
1 'polypeptide(L)'
;MLGISLTLRTSACLAGAIIIGTYVIFGGPGDSRKKRRRKDIIPGLANVGNSCFLNALVQSLASCPLFINWLTSKLRDPSPPLVTALHDLLKGRHLLFGEAFFCY
;
A
#
# COMPACT_ATOMS: atom_id res chain seq x y z
N MET A 1 -26.23 52.21 -22.99
CA MET A 1 -26.94 51.15 -22.22
C MET A 1 -26.55 49.75 -22.70
N LEU A 2 -26.69 49.40 -23.99
CA LEU A 2 -26.36 48.07 -24.52
C LEU A 2 -24.87 47.65 -24.40
N GLY A 3 -23.94 48.58 -24.65
CA GLY A 3 -22.50 48.31 -24.55
C GLY A 3 -22.01 48.04 -23.13
N ILE A 4 -22.64 48.68 -22.13
CA ILE A 4 -22.30 48.50 -20.70
C ILE A 4 -22.79 47.13 -20.22
N SER A 5 -23.97 46.68 -20.68
CA SER A 5 -24.46 45.34 -20.37
C SER A 5 -23.63 44.24 -21.03
N LEU A 6 -23.07 44.49 -22.22
CA LEU A 6 -22.21 43.53 -22.91
C LEU A 6 -20.83 43.41 -22.22
N THR A 7 -20.22 44.53 -21.83
CA THR A 7 -18.94 44.54 -21.10
C THR A 7 -19.07 43.96 -19.68
N LEU A 8 -20.22 44.16 -19.03
CA LEU A 8 -20.51 43.56 -17.73
C LEU A 8 -20.67 42.04 -17.81
N ARG A 9 -21.28 41.53 -18.89
CA ARG A 9 -21.44 40.08 -19.11
C ARG A 9 -20.12 39.40 -19.43
N THR A 10 -19.32 39.98 -20.31
CA THR A 10 -18.02 39.40 -20.68
C THR A 10 -17.07 39.34 -19.50
N SER A 11 -16.99 40.41 -18.69
CA SER A 11 -16.14 40.44 -17.49
C SER A 11 -16.56 39.41 -16.43
N ALA A 12 -17.86 39.21 -16.21
CA ALA A 12 -18.37 38.17 -15.31
C ALA A 12 -17.99 36.75 -15.76
N CYS A 13 -18.05 36.47 -17.07
CA CYS A 13 -17.64 35.17 -17.62
C CYS A 13 -16.14 34.91 -17.43
N LEU A 14 -15.30 35.92 -17.69
CA LEU A 14 -13.85 35.80 -17.48
C LEU A 14 -13.51 35.54 -16.01
N ALA A 15 -14.12 36.30 -15.09
CA ALA A 15 -13.88 36.12 -13.66
C ALA A 15 -14.32 34.72 -13.18
N GLY A 16 -15.48 34.24 -13.62
CA GLY A 16 -15.95 32.89 -13.28
C GLY A 16 -15.03 31.79 -13.79
N ALA A 17 -14.53 31.90 -15.03
CA ALA A 17 -13.62 30.91 -15.61
C ALA A 17 -12.28 30.81 -14.84
N ILE A 18 -11.75 31.94 -14.36
CA ILE A 18 -10.51 31.98 -13.57
C ILE A 18 -10.71 31.32 -12.20
N ILE A 19 -11.83 31.60 -11.52
CA ILE A 19 -12.14 31.01 -10.22
C ILE A 19 -12.32 29.48 -10.33
N ILE A 20 -13.04 29.03 -11.36
CA ILE A 20 -13.25 27.59 -11.59
C ILE A 20 -11.93 26.90 -11.98
N GLY A 21 -11.16 27.50 -12.89
CA GLY A 21 -9.87 26.95 -13.34
C GLY A 21 -8.85 26.82 -12.21
N THR A 22 -8.74 27.84 -11.35
CA THR A 22 -7.85 27.78 -10.18
C THR A 22 -8.28 26.72 -9.17
N TYR A 23 -9.58 26.54 -8.93
CA TYR A 23 -10.12 25.50 -8.04
C TYR A 23 -9.83 24.08 -8.54
N VAL A 24 -9.91 23.85 -9.85
CA VAL A 24 -9.63 22.54 -10.47
C VAL A 24 -8.14 22.21 -10.47
N ILE A 25 -7.27 23.18 -10.77
CA ILE A 25 -5.81 22.96 -10.87
C ILE A 25 -5.17 22.78 -9.50
N PHE A 26 -5.52 23.61 -8.53
CA PHE A 26 -4.86 23.60 -7.21
C PHE A 26 -5.61 22.78 -6.14
N GLY A 27 -6.83 22.34 -6.44
CA GLY A 27 -7.71 21.74 -5.44
C GLY A 27 -8.22 22.83 -4.48
N GLY A 28 -9.54 22.94 -4.34
CA GLY A 28 -10.14 23.96 -3.48
C GLY A 28 -9.68 23.93 -2.01
N PRO A 29 -9.87 25.04 -1.26
CA PRO A 29 -9.68 25.05 0.19
C PRO A 29 -10.73 24.13 0.83
N GLY A 30 -10.33 22.88 1.06
CA GLY A 30 -11.25 21.80 1.39
C GLY A 30 -10.88 20.47 0.74
N ASP A 31 -9.88 20.41 -0.15
CA ASP A 31 -9.32 19.14 -0.63
C ASP A 31 -8.46 18.44 0.44
N SER A 32 -9.06 18.30 1.62
CA SER A 32 -8.84 17.21 2.55
C SER A 32 -9.33 15.89 1.94
N ARG A 33 -9.16 15.64 0.62
CA ARG A 33 -9.28 14.28 0.09
C ARG A 33 -8.09 13.49 0.56
N LYS A 34 -8.24 12.96 1.78
CA LYS A 34 -7.77 11.67 2.26
C LYS A 34 -6.67 11.05 1.38
N LYS A 35 -5.50 11.69 1.32
CA LYS A 35 -4.26 11.00 0.91
C LYS A 35 -3.73 10.16 2.07
N ARG A 36 -4.65 9.56 2.83
CA ARG A 36 -4.42 8.79 4.05
C ARG A 36 -4.69 7.32 3.78
N ARG A 37 -4.08 6.71 2.74
CA ARG A 37 -4.22 5.26 2.50
C ARG A 37 -3.08 4.60 1.70
N ARG A 38 -1.86 5.16 1.66
CA ARG A 38 -0.75 4.48 0.95
C ARG A 38 0.65 4.74 1.52
N LYS A 39 0.80 5.27 2.75
CA LYS A 39 2.14 5.38 3.38
C LYS A 39 2.42 4.30 4.41
N ASP A 40 1.38 3.65 4.94
CA ASP A 40 1.49 2.66 6.02
C ASP A 40 0.93 1.28 5.65
N ILE A 41 0.74 1.00 4.35
CA ILE A 41 0.43 -0.38 3.93
C ILE A 41 1.75 -1.13 3.86
N ILE A 42 2.03 -1.88 4.93
CA ILE A 42 3.05 -2.92 4.92
C ILE A 42 2.64 -3.90 3.81
N PRO A 43 3.47 -4.13 2.78
CA PRO A 43 3.10 -5.00 1.67
C PRO A 43 2.88 -6.43 2.18
N GLY A 44 1.60 -6.84 2.27
CA GLY A 44 1.21 -8.21 2.56
C GLY A 44 1.50 -9.16 1.40
N LEU A 45 1.49 -10.47 1.66
CA LEU A 45 1.77 -11.47 0.64
C LEU A 45 0.68 -11.47 -0.45
N ALA A 46 1.09 -11.35 -1.71
CA ALA A 46 0.18 -11.40 -2.85
C ALA A 46 -0.59 -12.73 -2.85
N ASN A 47 -1.91 -12.65 -2.80
CA ASN A 47 -2.76 -13.84 -2.84
C ASN A 47 -2.85 -14.35 -4.28
N VAL A 48 -2.03 -15.35 -4.62
CA VAL A 48 -2.20 -16.12 -5.86
C VAL A 48 -3.36 -17.08 -5.61
N GLY A 49 -4.59 -16.64 -5.86
CA GLY A 49 -5.86 -17.41 -5.85
C GLY A 49 -6.09 -18.38 -4.66
N ASN A 50 -7.05 -18.09 -3.77
CA ASN A 50 -7.41 -18.90 -2.59
C ASN A 50 -6.27 -19.24 -1.60
N SER A 51 -5.10 -18.62 -1.73
CA SER A 51 -3.92 -18.88 -0.90
C SER A 51 -3.83 -17.99 0.35
N CYS A 52 -4.90 -17.28 0.74
CA CYS A 52 -4.90 -16.39 1.91
C CYS A 52 -4.57 -17.13 3.21
N PHE A 53 -5.05 -18.38 3.35
CA PHE A 53 -4.73 -19.25 4.47
C PHE A 53 -3.23 -19.54 4.57
N LEU A 54 -2.60 -19.91 3.45
CA LEU A 54 -1.17 -20.18 3.40
C LEU A 54 -0.37 -18.92 3.69
N ASN A 55 -0.82 -17.77 3.17
CA ASN A 55 -0.16 -16.50 3.39
C ASN A 55 -0.12 -16.11 4.87
N ALA A 56 -1.25 -16.25 5.57
CA ALA A 56 -1.36 -16.03 7.01
C ALA A 56 -0.54 -17.05 7.83
N LEU A 57 -0.54 -18.32 7.42
CA LEU A 57 0.23 -19.39 8.07
C LEU A 57 1.74 -19.16 8.00
N VAL A 58 2.28 -18.84 6.83
CA VAL A 58 3.72 -18.55 6.72
C VAL A 58 4.04 -17.29 7.53
N GLN A 59 3.10 -16.33 7.64
CA GLN A 59 3.33 -15.07 8.36
C GLN A 59 3.44 -15.33 9.87
N SER A 60 2.59 -16.19 10.43
CA SER A 60 2.68 -16.60 11.82
C SER A 60 3.92 -17.46 12.11
N LEU A 61 4.32 -18.34 11.18
CA LEU A 61 5.55 -19.13 11.31
C LEU A 61 6.82 -18.27 11.26
N ALA A 62 6.83 -17.21 10.45
CA ALA A 62 7.95 -16.26 10.39
C ALA A 62 8.09 -15.42 11.67
N SER A 63 7.00 -15.16 12.40
CA SER A 63 7.04 -14.47 13.71
C SER A 63 7.65 -15.31 14.83
N CYS A 64 7.87 -16.61 14.62
CA CYS A 64 8.38 -17.54 15.64
C CYS A 64 9.87 -17.86 15.42
N PRO A 65 10.81 -17.23 16.16
CA PRO A 65 12.24 -17.49 16.01
C PRO A 65 12.63 -18.93 16.41
N LEU A 66 11.89 -19.54 17.35
CA LEU A 66 12.11 -20.92 17.76
C LEU A 66 11.84 -21.90 16.61
N PHE A 67 10.79 -21.63 15.82
CA PHE A 67 10.44 -22.43 14.66
C PHE A 67 11.48 -22.29 13.54
N ILE A 68 11.98 -21.06 13.30
CA ILE A 68 13.05 -20.82 12.32
C ILE A 68 14.32 -21.58 12.71
N ASN A 69 14.72 -21.53 13.98
CA ASN A 69 15.90 -22.26 14.47
C ASN A 69 15.73 -23.78 14.33
N TRP A 70 14.54 -24.30 14.65
CA TRP A 70 14.20 -25.70 14.42
C TRP A 70 14.26 -26.05 12.93
N LEU A 71 13.70 -25.22 12.05
CA LEU A 71 13.69 -25.43 10.62
C LEU A 71 15.13 -25.50 10.07
N THR A 72 15.98 -24.55 10.45
CA THR A 72 17.42 -24.52 10.11
C THR A 72 18.15 -25.79 10.54
N SER A 73 17.81 -26.35 11.71
CA SER A 73 18.40 -27.61 12.19
C SER A 73 18.02 -28.85 11.35
N LYS A 74 16.89 -28.76 10.62
CA LYS A 74 16.33 -29.83 9.78
C LYS A 74 16.72 -29.72 8.30
N LEU A 75 17.32 -28.62 7.86
CA LEU A 75 18.00 -28.56 6.55
C LEU A 75 19.25 -29.42 6.62
N ARG A 76 19.12 -30.68 6.23
CA ARG A 76 20.21 -31.64 6.11
C ARG A 76 20.02 -32.37 4.79
N ASP A 77 21.08 -32.49 4.00
CA ASP A 77 20.99 -33.12 2.68
C ASP A 77 20.78 -34.64 2.78
N PRO A 78 19.87 -35.23 2.01
CA PRO A 78 18.88 -34.59 1.14
C PRO A 78 17.67 -34.09 1.94
N SER A 79 17.39 -32.79 1.86
CA SER A 79 16.21 -32.21 2.50
C SER A 79 15.00 -32.30 1.56
N PRO A 80 13.79 -32.58 2.08
CA PRO A 80 12.60 -32.59 1.24
C PRO A 80 12.36 -31.18 0.68
N PRO A 81 11.91 -31.06 -0.59
CA PRO A 81 11.80 -29.78 -1.30
C PRO A 81 10.89 -28.76 -0.59
N LEU A 82 9.93 -29.26 0.21
CA LEU A 82 9.07 -28.44 1.06
C LEU A 82 9.86 -27.68 2.13
N VAL A 83 10.84 -28.33 2.78
CA VAL A 83 11.63 -27.72 3.85
C VAL A 83 12.54 -26.64 3.29
N THR A 84 13.14 -26.89 2.12
CA THR A 84 13.95 -25.90 1.39
C THR A 84 13.11 -24.70 0.96
N ALA A 85 11.96 -24.93 0.34
CA ALA A 85 11.04 -23.87 -0.08
C ALA A 85 10.52 -23.04 1.11
N LEU A 86 10.18 -23.71 2.21
CA LEU A 86 9.72 -23.04 3.43
C LEU A 86 10.83 -22.19 4.05
N HIS A 87 12.05 -22.71 4.12
CA HIS A 87 13.20 -21.97 4.62
C HIS A 87 13.51 -20.74 3.76
N ASP A 88 13.47 -20.86 2.43
CA ASP A 88 13.68 -19.72 1.53
C ASP A 88 12.59 -18.66 1.67
N LEU A 89 11.33 -19.07 1.81
CA LEU A 89 10.21 -18.16 2.06
C LEU A 89 10.32 -17.46 3.42
N LEU A 90 10.74 -18.15 4.48
CA LEU A 90 10.89 -17.53 5.81
C LEU A 90 12.12 -16.62 5.87
N LYS A 91 13.24 -17.00 5.25
CA LYS A 91 14.47 -16.21 5.21
C LYS A 91 14.32 -14.93 4.39
N GLY A 92 13.65 -15.00 3.24
CA GLY A 92 13.31 -13.82 2.44
C GLY A 92 12.40 -12.83 3.19
N ARG A 93 11.64 -13.29 4.19
CA ARG A 93 10.73 -12.45 4.97
C ARG A 93 11.27 -11.93 6.28
N HIS A 94 12.22 -12.60 6.91
CA HIS A 94 12.89 -12.08 8.10
C HIS A 94 13.50 -10.67 7.85
N LEU A 95 13.99 -10.40 6.63
CA LEU A 95 14.52 -9.08 6.23
C LEU A 95 13.46 -7.97 6.11
N LEU A 96 12.18 -8.32 5.94
CA LEU A 96 11.05 -7.37 5.91
C LEU A 96 10.33 -7.29 7.26
N PHE A 97 10.50 -8.29 8.12
CA PHE A 97 9.81 -8.41 9.41
C PHE A 97 10.48 -7.64 10.55
N GLY A 98 11.75 -7.25 10.39
CA GLY A 98 12.51 -6.46 11.38
C GLY A 98 11.95 -5.06 11.65
N GLU A 99 11.13 -4.52 10.74
CA GLU A 99 10.53 -3.18 10.85
C GLU A 99 8.99 -3.22 11.05
N ALA A 100 8.39 -4.41 11.14
CA ALA A 100 6.93 -4.56 11.04
C ALA A 100 6.38 -5.66 11.96
N PHE A 101 6.65 -5.55 13.26
CA PHE A 101 5.83 -6.22 14.27
C PHE A 101 4.62 -5.32 14.58
N PHE A 102 3.65 -5.30 13.65
CA PHE A 102 2.30 -4.83 13.96
C PHE A 102 1.32 -5.88 13.45
N CYS A 103 1.04 -6.88 14.31
CA CYS A 103 -0.17 -7.67 14.15
C CYS A 103 -1.35 -6.69 14.21
N TYR A 104 -2.15 -6.67 13.14
CA TYR A 104 -3.52 -6.19 13.21
C TYR A 104 -4.43 -7.38 13.52
#